data_AF-A0A7D5VAQ3-F1
#
_entry.id   AF-A0A7D5VAQ3-F1
#
_cell.length_a   1.000
_cell.length_b   1.000
_cell.length_c   1.000
_cell.angle_alpha   90.00
_cell.angle_beta   90.00
_cell.angle_gamma   90.00
#
_symmetry.space_group_name_H-M   'P 1'
#
loop_
_entity.id
_entity.type
_entity.pdbx_description
1 polymer ?
#
loop_
_entity_poly.entity_id
_entity_poly.type
_entity_poly.pdbx_seq_one_letter_code
_entity_poly.pdbx_strand_id
1 'polypeptide(L)'
;MACEISTQTPANVSMEVDNMRHGLKNELTLFLTVKSAVDTEFKRPPNVVDAQGRVSEPIKMEGALGKVNAKEVRQWVVYYTPVADFTAEKVVLQ
;
A
#
# COMPACT_ATOMS: atom_id res chain seq x y z
N MET A 1 15.35 -13.77 3.38
CA MET A 1 13.98 -14.27 3.16
C MET A 1 13.10 -13.05 3.11
N ALA A 2 12.60 -12.68 1.93
CA ALA A 2 11.71 -11.53 1.80
C ALA A 2 10.37 -11.89 2.46
N CYS A 3 9.89 -11.08 3.40
CA CYS A 3 8.50 -11.15 3.84
C CYS A 3 7.63 -10.79 2.62
N GLU A 4 7.00 -11.78 1.99
CA GLU A 4 6.03 -11.53 0.94
C GLU A 4 4.75 -11.01 1.59
N ILE A 5 4.54 -9.70 1.52
CA ILE A 5 3.28 -9.08 1.92
C ILE A 5 2.27 -9.28 0.79
N SER A 6 1.08 -9.76 1.10
CA SER A 6 0.03 -9.96 0.11
C SER A 6 -0.63 -8.63 -0.28
N THR A 7 -1.24 -8.56 -1.46
CA THR A 7 -1.96 -7.37 -1.93
C THR A 7 -3.42 -7.69 -2.22
N GLN A 8 -4.33 -6.83 -1.78
CA GLN A 8 -5.74 -6.85 -2.16
C GLN A 8 -6.07 -5.56 -2.91
N THR A 9 -6.54 -5.71 -4.15
CA THR A 9 -6.85 -4.60 -5.03
C THR A 9 -8.27 -4.71 -5.60
N PRO A 10 -8.86 -3.59 -6.04
CA PRO A 10 -10.08 -3.61 -6.85
C PRO A 10 -9.88 -4.40 -8.15
N ALA A 11 -10.99 -4.89 -8.72
CA ALA A 11 -10.95 -5.50 -10.06
C ALA A 11 -10.34 -4.53 -11.08
N ASN A 12 -9.52 -5.05 -12.00
CA ASN A 12 -8.79 -4.30 -13.03
C ASN A 12 -7.63 -3.42 -12.52
N VAL A 13 -7.26 -3.52 -11.24
CA VAL A 13 -6.08 -2.86 -10.69
C VAL A 13 -5.10 -3.92 -10.20
N SER A 14 -3.83 -3.77 -10.51
CA SER A 14 -2.75 -4.53 -9.90
C SER A 14 -1.85 -3.61 -9.09
N MET A 15 -1.32 -4.14 -7.99
CA MET A 15 -0.40 -3.46 -7.09
C MET A 15 0.74 -4.41 -6.75
N GLU A 16 1.95 -3.89 -6.78
CA GLU A 16 3.17 -4.59 -6.42
C GLU A 16 3.84 -3.84 -5.26
N VAL A 17 4.34 -4.58 -4.27
CA VAL A 17 5.15 -4.00 -3.19
C VAL A 17 6.61 -4.15 -3.58
N ASP A 18 7.15 -3.10 -4.19
CA ASP A 18 8.52 -3.07 -4.71
C ASP A 18 9.56 -3.18 -3.58
N ASN A 19 9.26 -2.57 -2.43
CA ASN A 19 10.13 -2.59 -1.26
C ASN A 19 9.35 -2.27 0.03
N MET A 20 9.91 -2.72 1.16
CA MET A 20 9.40 -2.46 2.50
C MET A 20 10.54 -2.06 3.42
N ARG A 21 10.38 -0.92 4.11
CA ARG A 21 11.35 -0.41 5.08
C ARG A 21 10.71 -0.31 6.47
N HIS A 22 11.40 -0.84 7.47
CA HIS A 22 11.08 -0.65 8.89
C HIS A 22 11.98 0.43 9.48
N GLY A 23 11.39 1.42 10.16
CA GLY A 23 12.11 2.47 10.87
C GLY A 23 12.22 2.20 12.37
N LEU A 24 12.84 3.13 13.11
CA LEU A 24 13.23 2.93 14.51
C LEU A 24 12.05 3.00 15.51
N LYS A 25 10.91 3.57 15.11
CA LYS A 25 9.76 3.82 16.00
C LYS A 25 8.49 3.09 15.53
N ASN A 26 8.63 1.81 15.17
CA ASN A 26 7.57 1.04 14.50
C ASN A 26 7.06 1.75 13.26
N GLU A 27 7.95 2.42 12.53
CA GLU A 27 7.58 3.03 11.26
C GLU A 27 7.63 1.94 10.19
N LEU A 28 6.62 1.91 9.34
CA LEU A 28 6.58 1.07 8.16
C LEU A 28 6.48 1.97 6.94
N THR A 29 7.34 1.78 5.96
CA THR A 29 7.27 2.47 4.67
C THR A 29 7.16 1.44 3.57
N LEU A 30 6.13 1.56 2.74
CA LEU A 30 5.90 0.71 1.58
C LEU A 30 6.16 1.50 0.31
N PHE A 31 6.92 0.89 -0.61
CA PHE A 31 7.12 1.38 -1.96
C PHE A 31 6.26 0.53 -2.88
N LEU A 32 5.32 1.17 -3.55
CA LEU A 32 4.26 0.50 -4.28
C LEU A 32 4.27 0.93 -5.74
N THR A 33 4.11 -0.04 -6.64
CA THR A 33 3.80 0.21 -8.04
C THR A 33 2.35 -0.21 -8.31
N VAL A 34 1.54 0.72 -8.79
CA VAL A 34 0.11 0.51 -9.10
C VAL A 34 -0.11 0.64 -10.59
N LYS A 35 -0.84 -0.31 -11.16
CA LYS A 35 -1.22 -0.31 -12.58
C LYS A 35 -2.73 -0.50 -12.67
N SER A 36 -3.38 0.31 -13.50
CA SER A 36 -4.80 0.11 -13.78
C SER A 36 -5.03 -0.29 -15.22
N ALA A 37 -5.85 -1.31 -15.47
CA ALA A 37 -6.25 -1.72 -16.81
C ALA A 37 -7.35 -0.81 -17.39
N VAL A 38 -8.03 -0.03 -16.56
CA VAL A 38 -9.09 0.91 -16.92
C VAL A 38 -8.85 2.26 -16.24
N ASP A 39 -9.57 3.30 -16.65
CA ASP A 39 -9.55 4.57 -15.91
C ASP A 39 -10.08 4.34 -14.49
N THR A 40 -9.27 4.63 -13.46
CA THR A 40 -9.63 4.40 -12.06
C THR A 40 -9.27 5.61 -11.22
N GLU A 41 -10.19 6.04 -10.36
CA GLU A 41 -9.98 7.14 -9.44
C GLU A 41 -9.66 6.61 -8.04
N PHE A 42 -8.45 6.89 -7.55
CA PHE A 42 -8.05 6.54 -6.19
C PHE A 42 -8.26 7.72 -5.25
N LYS A 43 -9.13 7.55 -4.26
CA LYS A 43 -9.49 8.62 -3.30
C LYS A 43 -8.72 8.54 -1.99
N ARG A 44 -8.13 7.38 -1.69
CA ARG A 44 -7.44 7.11 -0.43
C ARG A 44 -6.15 6.33 -0.68
N PRO A 45 -5.11 6.52 0.15
CA PRO A 45 -3.97 5.63 0.12
C PRO A 45 -4.36 4.22 0.61
N PRO A 46 -3.55 3.20 0.30
CA PRO A 46 -3.78 1.85 0.78
C PRO A 46 -3.56 1.72 2.28
N ASN A 47 -4.32 0.82 2.90
CA ASN A 47 -4.16 0.42 4.29
C ASN A 47 -3.28 -0.82 4.41
N VAL A 48 -2.69 -1.05 5.59
CA VAL A 48 -2.02 -2.30 5.92
C VAL A 48 -2.82 -3.06 6.96
N VAL A 49 -2.93 -4.37 6.80
CA VAL A 49 -3.66 -5.27 7.69
C VAL A 49 -2.71 -6.37 8.16
N ASP A 50 -2.79 -6.71 9.45
CA ASP A 50 -2.06 -7.83 10.04
C ASP A 50 -2.91 -9.12 10.11
N ALA A 51 -2.29 -10.21 10.61
CA ALA A 51 -2.94 -11.52 10.77
C ALA A 51 -4.17 -11.51 11.69
N GLN A 52 -4.25 -10.53 12.58
CA GLN A 52 -5.33 -10.38 13.55
C GLN A 52 -6.47 -9.52 13.00
N GLY A 53 -6.33 -8.99 11.77
CA GLY A 53 -7.29 -8.10 11.14
C GLY A 53 -7.19 -6.66 11.63
N ARG A 54 -6.16 -6.29 12.39
CA ARG A 54 -5.93 -4.90 12.80
C ARG A 54 -5.52 -4.10 11.57
N VAL A 55 -6.01 -2.88 11.49
CA VAL A 55 -5.74 -1.98 10.37
C VAL A 55 -4.77 -0.89 10.82
N SER A 56 -3.70 -0.70 10.04
CA SER A 56 -2.83 0.45 10.13
C SER A 56 -3.13 1.39 8.96
N GLU A 57 -3.60 2.59 9.30
CA GLU A 57 -3.90 3.64 8.33
C GLU A 57 -2.62 4.42 7.95
N PRO A 58 -2.54 4.91 6.71
CA PRO A 58 -1.41 5.70 6.23
C PRO A 58 -1.35 7.05 6.98
N ILE A 59 -0.16 7.41 7.47
CA ILE A 59 0.09 8.73 8.08
C ILE A 59 0.55 9.76 7.04
N LYS A 60 1.16 9.29 5.95
CA LYS A 60 1.65 10.12 4.85
C LYS A 60 1.74 9.27 3.59
N MET A 61 1.57 9.91 2.44
CA MET A 61 1.81 9.31 1.13
C MET A 61 2.54 10.30 0.23
N GLU A 62 3.49 9.79 -0.54
CA GLU A 62 4.14 10.49 -1.64
C GLU A 62 3.68 9.87 -2.97
N GLY A 63 3.48 10.72 -3.96
CA GLY A 63 2.78 10.37 -5.20
C GLY A 63 1.33 10.84 -5.20
N ALA A 64 0.81 11.15 -6.38
CA ALA A 64 -0.53 11.72 -6.52
C ALA A 64 -1.61 10.63 -6.38
N LEU A 65 -2.58 10.88 -5.50
CA LEU A 65 -3.91 10.27 -5.58
C LEU A 65 -4.71 10.92 -6.72
N GLY A 66 -5.86 10.33 -7.04
CA GLY A 66 -6.75 10.80 -8.11
C GLY A 66 -6.81 9.84 -9.28
N LYS A 67 -7.17 10.37 -10.45
CA LYS A 67 -7.35 9.56 -11.66
C LYS A 67 -6.02 8.97 -12.14
N VAL A 68 -6.02 7.65 -12.34
CA VAL A 68 -5.01 6.88 -13.05
C VAL A 68 -5.68 6.39 -14.32
N ASN A 69 -5.11 6.72 -15.48
CA ASN A 69 -5.71 6.33 -16.76
C ASN A 69 -5.43 4.86 -17.06
N ALA A 70 -6.21 4.27 -17.97
CA ALA A 70 -5.98 2.91 -18.43
C ALA A 70 -4.53 2.73 -18.93
N LYS A 71 -3.88 1.64 -18.46
CA LYS A 71 -2.49 1.26 -18.74
C LYS A 71 -1.42 2.20 -18.15
N GLU A 72 -1.82 3.21 -17.38
CA GLU A 72 -0.88 4.05 -16.64
C GLU A 72 -0.26 3.25 -15.47
N VAL A 73 1.02 3.49 -15.24
CA VAL A 73 1.77 2.96 -14.09
C VAL A 73 2.07 4.13 -13.17
N ARG A 74 1.77 3.98 -11.88
CA ARG A 74 2.05 5.00 -10.86
C ARG A 74 2.83 4.40 -9.71
N GLN A 75 3.77 5.16 -9.18
CA GLN A 75 4.55 4.79 -8.01
C GLN A 75 4.11 5.60 -6.81
N TRP A 76 3.99 4.93 -5.67
CA TRP A 76 3.61 5.51 -4.40
C TRP A 76 4.58 5.11 -3.30
N VAL A 77 4.85 6.04 -2.39
CA VAL A 77 5.53 5.72 -1.13
C VAL A 77 4.57 6.03 0.00
N VAL A 78 4.22 5.01 0.78
CA VAL A 78 3.20 5.15 1.84
C VAL A 78 3.84 4.86 3.18
N TYR A 79 3.60 5.76 4.13
CA TYR A 79 4.20 5.74 5.46
C TYR A 79 3.14 5.41 6.49
N TYR A 80 3.48 4.56 7.44
CA TYR A 80 2.61 4.07 8.51
C TYR A 80 3.38 4.11 9.84
N THR A 81 2.63 4.21 10.94
CA THR A 81 3.14 3.99 12.31
C THR A 81 2.25 2.98 13.03
N PRO A 82 2.34 1.69 12.69
CA PRO A 82 1.56 0.67 13.38
C PRO A 82 1.89 0.57 14.88
N VAL A 83 1.02 -0.12 15.62
CA VAL A 83 1.27 -0.48 17.02
C VAL A 83 2.45 -1.46 17.13
N ALA A 84 3.08 -1.54 18.30
CA ALA A 84 4.39 -2.20 18.47
C ALA A 84 4.43 -3.70 18.14
N ASP A 85 3.30 -4.39 18.25
CA ASP A 85 3.14 -5.82 17.96
C ASP A 85 2.48 -6.07 16.59
N PHE A 86 2.38 -5.05 15.74
CA PHE A 86 1.81 -5.16 14.41
C PHE A 86 2.83 -5.74 13.43
N THR A 87 2.44 -6.79 12.70
CA THR A 87 3.23 -7.37 11.61
C THR A 87 2.42 -7.33 10.32
N ALA A 88 2.90 -6.57 9.34
CA ALA A 88 2.20 -6.37 8.09
C ALA A 88 2.07 -7.68 7.29
N GLU A 89 0.84 -8.07 6.95
CA GLU A 89 0.56 -9.28 6.17
C GLU A 89 -0.10 -8.97 4.83
N LYS A 90 -0.93 -7.92 4.79
CA LYS A 90 -1.68 -7.54 3.60
C LYS A 90 -1.73 -6.03 3.40
N VAL A 91 -1.56 -5.59 2.16
CA VAL A 91 -1.82 -4.21 1.73
C VAL A 91 -3.17 -4.18 1.00
N VAL A 92 -4.06 -3.28 1.40
CA VAL A 92 -5.41 -3.15 0.84
C VAL A 92 -5.55 -1.81 0.14
N LEU A 93 -5.70 -1.85 -1.17
CA LEU A 93 -6.01 -0.68 -1.99
C LEU A 93 -7.53 -0.42 -1.98
N GLN A 94 -7.91 0.83 -1.69
CA GLN A 94 -9.30 1.27 -1.51
C GLN A 94 -9.88 1.98 -2.73
#